data_AF-A0A922LPZ2-F1
#
_entry.id   AF-A0A922LPZ2-F1
#
_cell.length_a   1.000
_cell.length_b   1.000
_cell.length_c   1.000
_cell.angle_alpha   90.00
_cell.angle_beta   90.00
_cell.angle_gamma   90.00
#
_symmetry.space_group_name_H-M   'P 1'
#
loop_
_entity.id
_entity.type
_entity.pdbx_description
1 polymer ?
#
loop_
_entity_poly.entity_id
_entity_poly.type
_entity_poly.pdbx_seq_one_letter_code
_entity_poly.pdbx_strand_id
1 'polypeptide(L)'
;MNFSNVPKELSHLNVFLRCASDHSAKDPTITYYCLLHAFQKGLSMIQKSPPIKAFLTTLMDKLEELKRSNSNCEEIANETVGIPYVEQYALKLFDAAYQRDINSDFGPYV
;
A
#
# COMPACT_ATOMS: atom_id res chain seq x y z
N MET A 1 -6.94 2.47 8.65
CA MET A 1 -6.92 3.75 7.89
C MET A 1 -8.27 3.96 7.22
N ASN A 2 -8.75 5.20 7.06
CA ASN A 2 -9.95 5.46 6.26
C ASN A 2 -9.64 6.41 5.09
N PHE A 3 -10.00 6.01 3.87
CA PHE A 3 -9.93 6.81 2.64
C PHE A 3 -11.37 7.08 2.20
N SER A 4 -12.11 7.86 2.99
CA SER A 4 -13.57 7.94 2.91
C SER A 4 -14.14 8.55 1.61
N ASN A 5 -13.30 8.97 0.66
CA ASN A 5 -13.77 9.55 -0.60
C ASN A 5 -12.70 9.46 -1.71
N VAL A 6 -12.41 8.25 -2.20
CA VAL A 6 -11.54 8.06 -3.37
C VAL A 6 -12.28 8.56 -4.61
N PRO A 7 -11.74 9.55 -5.36
CA PRO A 7 -12.33 9.99 -6.63
C PRO A 7 -12.53 8.81 -7.58
N LYS A 8 -13.62 8.82 -8.37
CA LYS A 8 -13.96 7.69 -9.27
C LYS A 8 -12.85 7.40 -10.28
N GLU A 9 -12.16 8.44 -10.72
CA GLU A 9 -11.01 8.42 -11.59
C GLU A 9 -9.83 7.65 -10.99
N LEU A 10 -9.74 7.61 -9.65
CA LEU A 10 -8.71 6.90 -8.87
C LEU A 10 -9.17 5.54 -8.33
N SER A 11 -10.31 5.03 -8.79
CA SER A 11 -10.83 3.72 -8.35
C SER A 11 -9.86 2.55 -8.56
N HIS A 12 -8.99 2.64 -9.58
CA HIS A 12 -7.91 1.67 -9.83
C HIS A 12 -6.85 1.62 -8.71
N LEU A 13 -6.78 2.64 -7.85
CA LEU A 13 -5.89 2.66 -6.69
C LEU A 13 -6.47 1.91 -5.47
N ASN A 14 -7.77 1.59 -5.48
CA ASN A 14 -8.44 0.96 -4.34
C ASN A 14 -7.79 -0.36 -3.91
N VAL A 15 -7.21 -1.12 -4.84
CA VAL A 15 -6.49 -2.35 -4.50
C VAL A 15 -5.30 -2.08 -3.58
N PHE A 16 -4.52 -1.04 -3.86
CA PHE A 16 -3.36 -0.66 -3.04
C PHE A 16 -3.79 -0.02 -1.72
N LEU A 17 -4.83 0.81 -1.74
CA LEU A 17 -5.36 1.47 -0.53
C LEU A 17 -5.98 0.45 0.44
N ARG A 18 -6.68 -0.55 -0.08
CA ARG A 18 -7.19 -1.67 0.72
C ARG A 18 -6.04 -2.48 1.31
N CYS A 19 -5.06 -2.86 0.48
CA CYS A 19 -3.90 -3.61 0.96
C CYS A 19 -3.16 -2.85 2.07
N ALA A 20 -2.94 -1.54 1.91
CA ALA A 20 -2.37 -0.70 2.96
C ALA A 20 -3.22 -0.69 4.24
N SER A 21 -4.56 -0.61 4.12
CA SER A 21 -5.44 -0.67 5.30
C SER A 21 -5.35 -2.01 6.03
N ASP A 22 -5.34 -3.11 5.29
CA ASP A 22 -5.28 -4.48 5.83
C ASP A 22 -3.95 -4.74 6.57
N HIS A 23 -2.87 -4.08 6.15
CA HIS A 23 -1.53 -4.20 6.75
C HIS A 23 -1.22 -3.11 7.78
N SER A 24 -2.07 -2.08 7.92
CA SER A 24 -1.78 -0.90 8.75
C SER A 24 -1.47 -1.18 10.23
N ALA A 25 -2.00 -2.28 10.79
CA ALA A 25 -1.71 -2.71 12.16
C ALA A 25 -0.61 -3.78 12.25
N LYS A 26 -0.34 -4.51 11.17
CA LYS A 26 0.56 -5.68 11.15
C LYS A 26 1.96 -5.33 10.66
N ASP A 27 2.03 -4.51 9.60
CA ASP A 27 3.27 -4.19 8.92
C ASP A 27 3.24 -2.74 8.39
N PRO A 28 3.89 -1.80 9.09
CA PRO A 28 3.94 -0.41 8.67
C PRO A 28 4.77 -0.21 7.39
N THR A 29 5.73 -1.10 7.09
CA THR A 29 6.56 -1.05 5.89
C THR A 29 5.73 -1.36 4.66
N ILE A 30 4.99 -2.48 4.67
CA ILE A 30 4.08 -2.83 3.56
C ILE A 30 3.01 -1.76 3.35
N THR A 31 2.48 -1.22 4.46
CA THR A 31 1.51 -0.11 4.43
C THR A 31 2.10 1.11 3.72
N TYR A 32 3.31 1.52 4.09
CA TYR A 32 4.01 2.65 3.48
C TYR A 32 4.20 2.46 1.98
N TYR A 33 4.74 1.32 1.55
CA TYR A 33 5.00 1.06 0.13
C TYR A 33 3.73 0.95 -0.72
N CYS A 34 2.65 0.38 -0.17
CA CYS A 34 1.35 0.35 -0.85
C CYS A 34 0.79 1.76 -1.08
N LEU A 35 0.91 2.65 -0.09
CA LEU A 35 0.49 4.05 -0.22
C LEU A 35 1.42 4.85 -1.14
N LEU A 36 2.73 4.61 -1.09
CA LEU A 36 3.71 5.27 -1.94
C LEU A 36 3.44 4.95 -3.41
N HIS A 37 3.16 3.68 -3.71
CA HIS A 37 2.82 3.25 -5.06
C HIS A 37 1.49 3.85 -5.54
N ALA A 38 0.47 3.89 -4.66
CA ALA A 38 -0.80 4.54 -4.96
C ALA A 38 -0.61 6.04 -5.27
N PHE A 39 0.25 6.72 -4.51
CA PHE A 39 0.60 8.13 -4.71
C PHE A 39 1.27 8.36 -6.07
N GLN A 40 2.30 7.56 -6.40
CA GLN A 40 3.03 7.65 -7.66
C GLN A 40 2.13 7.44 -8.87
N LYS A 41 1.21 6.45 -8.82
CA LYS A 41 0.21 6.24 -9.87
C LYS A 41 -0.76 7.40 -9.99
N GLY A 42 -1.24 7.93 -8.87
CA GLY A 42 -2.12 9.10 -8.87
C GLY A 42 -1.44 10.38 -9.40
N LEU A 43 -0.15 10.59 -9.10
CA LEU A 43 0.65 11.70 -9.66
C LEU A 43 0.83 11.59 -11.18
N SER A 44 0.95 10.36 -11.68
CA SER A 44 1.13 10.07 -13.11
C SER A 44 -0.14 10.35 -13.95
N MET A 45 -1.28 10.62 -13.32
CA MET A 45 -2.48 11.06 -14.05
C MET A 45 -2.30 12.45 -14.67
N ILE A 46 -2.68 12.56 -15.95
CA ILE A 46 -2.69 13.80 -16.72
C ILE A 46 -3.76 14.77 -16.20
N GLN A 47 -4.94 14.24 -15.86
CA GLN A 47 -6.06 15.05 -15.39
C GLN A 47 -5.99 15.18 -13.86
N LYS A 48 -5.63 16.38 -13.37
CA LYS A 48 -5.52 16.70 -11.94
C LYS A 48 -6.61 17.68 -11.53
N SER A 49 -7.85 17.21 -11.50
CA SER A 49 -8.98 18.00 -10.99
C SER A 49 -8.78 18.36 -9.51
N PRO A 50 -9.42 19.43 -8.99
CA PRO A 50 -9.35 19.79 -7.58
C PRO A 50 -9.57 18.63 -6.58
N PRO A 51 -10.55 17.72 -6.76
CA PRO A 51 -10.74 16.59 -5.84
C PRO A 51 -9.59 15.56 -5.90
N ILE A 52 -8.98 15.33 -7.08
CA ILE A 52 -7.81 14.45 -7.21
C ILE A 52 -6.62 15.05 -6.45
N LYS A 53 -6.39 16.36 -6.58
CA LYS A 53 -5.32 17.04 -5.84
C LYS A 53 -5.53 16.96 -4.33
N ALA A 54 -6.74 17.23 -3.85
CA ALA A 54 -7.06 17.13 -2.43
C ALA A 54 -6.83 15.71 -1.87
N PHE A 55 -7.21 14.69 -2.65
CA PHE A 55 -6.95 13.30 -2.29
C PHE A 55 -5.44 12.99 -2.22
N LEU A 56 -4.67 13.43 -3.22
CA LEU A 56 -3.21 13.23 -3.25
C LEU A 56 -2.51 13.95 -2.10
N THR A 57 -2.93 15.16 -1.73
CA THR A 57 -2.43 15.86 -0.54
C THR A 57 -2.69 15.05 0.72
N THR A 58 -3.91 14.55 0.90
CA THR A 58 -4.25 13.69 2.05
C THR A 58 -3.41 12.41 2.08
N LEU A 59 -3.09 11.85 0.91
CA LEU A 59 -2.25 10.66 0.78
C LEU A 59 -0.80 10.97 1.16
N MET A 60 -0.29 12.14 0.78
CA MET A 60 1.04 12.63 1.09
C MET A 60 1.20 12.89 2.59
N ASP A 61 0.23 13.56 3.23
CA ASP A 61 0.25 13.80 4.68
C ASP A 61 0.37 12.48 5.47
N LYS A 62 -0.34 11.43 5.03
CA LYS A 62 -0.26 10.09 5.62
C LYS A 62 1.11 9.42 5.41
N LEU A 63 1.71 9.58 4.24
CA LEU A 63 3.05 9.06 3.97
C LEU A 63 4.09 9.73 4.87
N GLU A 64 3.98 11.05 5.08
CA GLU A 64 4.84 11.80 5.99
C GLU A 64 4.63 11.39 7.46
N GLU A 65 3.38 11.18 7.88
CA GLU A 65 3.05 10.67 9.21
C GLU A 65 3.66 9.29 9.46
N LEU A 66 3.50 8.35 8.50
CA LEU A 66 4.10 7.02 8.58
C LEU A 66 5.62 7.08 8.67
N LYS A 67 6.25 7.90 7.82
CA LYS A 67 7.71 8.05 7.82
C LYS A 67 8.22 8.64 9.13
N ARG A 68 7.51 9.61 9.71
CA ARG A 68 7.85 10.20 11.00
C ARG A 68 7.70 9.20 12.15
N SER A 69 6.59 8.48 12.17
CA SER A 69 6.26 7.50 13.21
C SER A 69 7.18 6.28 13.19
N ASN A 70 7.74 5.96 12.02
CA ASN A 70 8.65 4.83 11.82
C ASN A 70 10.05 5.30 11.42
N SER A 71 10.51 6.43 11.96
CA SER A 71 11.81 7.03 11.61
C SER A 71 13.02 6.13 11.90
N ASN A 72 12.87 5.15 12.80
CA ASN A 72 13.90 4.17 13.14
C ASN A 72 13.84 2.89 12.27
N CYS A 73 12.86 2.77 11.37
CA CYS A 73 12.69 1.62 10.49
C CYS A 73 13.53 1.83 9.22
N GLU A 74 14.56 1.01 9.04
CA GLU A 74 15.49 1.13 7.91
C GLU A 74 14.78 0.90 6.57
N GLU A 75 13.81 -0.01 6.54
CA GLU A 75 13.01 -0.35 5.37
C GLU A 75 12.18 0.84 4.87
N ILE A 76 11.74 1.74 5.77
CA ILE A 76 11.00 2.96 5.40
C ILE A 76 11.96 4.12 5.11
N ALA A 77 13.12 4.15 5.77
CA ALA A 77 14.12 5.21 5.59
C ALA A 77 14.92 5.04 4.28
N ASN A 78 15.17 3.80 3.85
CA ASN A 78 16.00 3.45 2.71
C ASN A 78 15.26 2.53 1.73
N GLU A 79 14.94 3.06 0.54
CA GLU A 79 14.27 2.29 -0.50
C GLU A 79 15.05 1.07 -0.98
N THR A 80 16.38 1.11 -0.94
CA THR A 80 17.22 -0.04 -1.31
C THR A 80 17.04 -1.24 -0.38
N VAL A 81 16.60 -1.00 0.86
CA VAL A 81 16.29 -2.06 1.85
C VAL A 81 14.81 -2.41 1.82
N GLY A 82 13.93 -1.41 1.74
CA GLY A 82 12.49 -1.63 1.76
C GLY A 82 11.92 -2.32 0.52
N ILE A 83 12.50 -2.11 -0.67
CA ILE A 83 12.06 -2.82 -1.88
C ILE A 83 12.26 -4.34 -1.73
N PRO A 84 13.47 -4.85 -1.41
CA PRO A 84 13.68 -6.27 -1.13
C PRO A 84 12.75 -6.83 -0.04
N TYR A 85 12.46 -6.05 1.00
CA TYR A 85 11.52 -6.44 2.06
C TYR A 85 10.12 -6.69 1.50
N VAL A 86 9.60 -5.75 0.70
CA VAL A 86 8.28 -5.89 0.05
C VAL A 86 8.26 -7.08 -0.91
N GLU A 87 9.32 -7.28 -1.69
CA GLU A 87 9.44 -8.43 -2.60
C GLU A 87 9.41 -9.76 -1.85
N GLN A 88 10.18 -9.88 -0.76
CA GLN A 88 10.21 -11.08 0.06
C GLN A 88 8.84 -11.34 0.71
N TYR A 89 8.16 -10.28 1.16
CA TYR A 89 6.81 -10.39 1.70
C TYR A 89 5.81 -10.89 0.65
N ALA A 90 5.85 -10.31 -0.56
CA ALA A 90 4.99 -10.72 -1.66
C ALA A 90 5.24 -12.19 -2.06
N LEU A 91 6.50 -12.64 -2.07
CA LEU A 91 6.85 -14.03 -2.36
C LEU A 91 6.27 -14.98 -1.31
N LYS A 92 6.41 -14.67 -0.02
CA LYS A 92 5.82 -15.48 1.06
C LYS A 92 4.29 -15.59 0.94
N LEU A 93 3.63 -14.48 0.60
CA LEU A 93 2.18 -14.47 0.40
C LEU A 93 1.78 -15.34 -0.80
N PHE A 94 2.53 -15.25 -1.89
CA PHE A 94 2.32 -16.06 -3.09
C PHE A 94 2.52 -17.56 -2.80
N ASP A 95 3.61 -17.92 -2.12
CA ASP A 95 3.89 -19.29 -1.73
C ASP A 95 2.80 -19.86 -0.81
N ALA A 96 2.32 -19.06 0.16
CA ALA A 96 1.23 -19.46 1.03
C ALA A 96 -0.08 -19.73 0.25
N ALA A 97 -0.40 -18.89 -0.73
CA ALA A 97 -1.55 -19.10 -1.61
C ALA A 97 -1.37 -20.35 -2.49
N TYR A 98 -0.18 -20.54 -3.06
CA TYR A 98 0.16 -21.72 -3.87
C TYR A 98 0.04 -23.02 -3.05
N GLN A 99 0.54 -23.03 -1.81
CA GLN A 99 0.41 -24.20 -0.93
C GLN A 99 -1.05 -24.56 -0.62
N ARG A 100 -1.95 -23.56 -0.52
CA ARG A 100 -3.38 -23.84 -0.33
C ARG A 100 -4.03 -24.40 -1.59
N ASP A 101 -3.68 -23.84 -2.75
CA ASP A 101 -4.18 -24.29 -4.05
C ASP A 101 -3.84 -25.76 -4.32
N ILE A 102 -2.57 -26.16 -4.14
CA ILE A 102 -2.15 -27.57 -4.34
C ILE A 102 -2.80 -28.54 -3.35
N ASN A 103 -3.21 -28.05 -2.17
CA ASN A 103 -3.93 -28.82 -1.17
C ASN A 103 -5.46 -28.77 -1.36
N SER A 104 -5.95 -28.12 -2.42
CA SER A 104 -7.37 -27.90 -2.70
C SER A 104 -8.13 -27.19 -1.55
N ASP A 105 -7.42 -26.35 -0.78
CA ASP A 105 -7.99 -25.51 0.26
C ASP A 105 -8.41 -24.15 -0.30
N PHE A 106 -9.67 -24.07 -0.72
CA PHE A 106 -10.29 -22.85 -1.24
C PHE A 106 -11.11 -22.09 -0.18
N GLY A 107 -10.82 -22.34 1.10
CA GLY A 107 -11.45 -21.62 2.20
C GLY A 107 -11.09 -20.13 2.23
N PRO A 108 -11.87 -19.29 2.94
CA PRO A 108 -11.53 -17.89 3.11
C PRO A 108 -10.19 -17.73 3.84
N TYR A 109 -9.42 -16.71 3.45
CA TYR A 109 -8.20 -16.30 4.14
C TYR A 109 -8.58 -15.80 5.54
N VAL A 110 -8.23 -16.56 6.58
CA VAL A 110 -8.43 -16.24 8.00
C VAL A 110 -7.23 -15.49 8.57
#